data_AF-A0A968MI27-F1
#
_entry.id   AF-A0A968MI27-F1
#
_cell.length_a   1.000
_cell.length_b   1.000
_cell.length_c   1.000
_cell.angle_alpha   90.00
_cell.angle_beta   90.00
_cell.angle_gamma   90.00
#
_symmetry.space_group_name_H-M   'P 1'
#
loop_
_entity.id
_entity.type
_entity.pdbx_description
1 polymer ?
#
loop_
_entity_poly.entity_id
_entity_poly.type
_entity_poly.pdbx_seq_one_letter_code
_entity_poly.pdbx_strand_id
1 'polypeptide(L)'
;GWHDDLPWDSIAACLRALSTNPWEPSLACSGDTGQPHAYAPYWLTQLPGAQPQTSISAALETYYAAREQITDHRQRRDAIEQQLETSRERLQHQLAQIMRELERTTDVEYLRWEGEMIFAFLHGIAPGQTSLDVEGKAIALDPGRSSVEQAQERFNTYTRARSGRETLQTRRQQTEVQLAGLEQIAALLTVATEREQIDQLALEAAEQGYLPSTAQNERQKKQQAVARKRLARRKPLHLVSSDGYDIYVGRSAAQNAEVTFKVGRPDDLWLHVRAIPGAHVIIRSGGREVPEPTVREAAGLAAYFSKAHTEAMVDVEISHRRHVRKIPGAAPGLVTYRAERTIRVPPLPPWG
;
A
#
# COMPACT_ATOMS: atom_id res chain seq x y z
N GLY A 1 -29.05 9.59 -56.01
CA GLY A 1 -28.03 8.64 -56.46
C GLY A 1 -27.06 8.40 -55.33
N TRP A 2 -27.22 7.28 -54.65
CA TRP A 2 -26.29 6.68 -53.69
C TRP A 2 -26.49 5.16 -53.80
N HIS A 3 -26.19 4.61 -54.97
CA HIS A 3 -25.97 3.18 -55.14
C HIS A 3 -24.55 3.05 -55.67
N ASP A 4 -23.60 3.25 -54.76
CA ASP A 4 -22.24 2.82 -54.99
C ASP A 4 -22.22 1.29 -54.93
N ASP A 5 -21.64 0.70 -55.98
CA ASP A 5 -21.38 -0.72 -56.15
C ASP A 5 -20.48 -1.22 -55.01
N LEU A 6 -21.09 -1.68 -53.93
CA LEU A 6 -20.39 -2.57 -53.01
C LEU A 6 -19.96 -3.81 -53.81
N PRO A 7 -18.72 -4.31 -53.65
CA PRO A 7 -18.19 -5.41 -54.44
C PRO A 7 -18.79 -6.74 -53.96
N TRP A 8 -20.09 -6.92 -54.18
CA TRP A 8 -20.89 -8.02 -53.66
C TRP A 8 -20.33 -9.38 -54.06
N ASP A 9 -19.83 -9.53 -55.29
CA ASP A 9 -19.21 -10.76 -55.76
C ASP A 9 -17.90 -11.07 -55.03
N SER A 10 -17.09 -10.04 -54.73
CA SER A 10 -15.85 -10.20 -53.97
C SER A 10 -16.14 -10.56 -52.51
N ILE A 11 -17.12 -9.90 -51.88
CA ILE A 11 -17.55 -10.18 -50.51
C ILE A 11 -18.12 -11.61 -50.43
N ALA A 12 -18.98 -11.99 -51.37
CA ALA A 12 -19.56 -13.33 -51.44
C ALA A 12 -18.49 -14.40 -51.72
N ALA A 13 -17.46 -14.11 -52.53
CA ALA A 13 -16.33 -15.01 -52.74
C ALA A 13 -15.51 -15.19 -51.46
N CYS A 14 -15.19 -14.11 -50.73
CA CYS A 14 -14.51 -14.19 -49.44
C CYS A 14 -15.33 -15.00 -48.42
N LEU A 15 -16.63 -14.71 -48.24
CA LEU A 15 -17.49 -15.46 -47.32
C LEU A 15 -17.58 -16.95 -47.67
N ARG A 16 -17.62 -17.29 -48.96
CA ARG A 16 -17.58 -18.69 -49.41
C ARG A 16 -16.25 -19.37 -49.08
N ALA A 17 -15.12 -18.69 -49.30
CA ALA A 17 -13.80 -19.18 -48.93
C ALA A 17 -13.68 -19.43 -47.41
N LEU A 18 -14.28 -18.57 -46.58
CA LEU A 18 -14.33 -18.77 -45.12
C LEU A 18 -15.16 -19.98 -44.69
N SER A 19 -16.03 -20.51 -45.56
CA SER A 19 -16.90 -21.66 -45.29
C SER A 19 -16.45 -22.95 -45.98
N THR A 20 -15.34 -22.92 -46.71
CA THR A 20 -14.83 -24.06 -47.49
C THR A 20 -13.42 -24.46 -47.05
N ASN A 21 -13.15 -25.76 -47.03
CA ASN A 21 -11.89 -26.34 -46.54
C ASN A 21 -10.70 -25.95 -47.45
N PRO A 22 -9.47 -25.81 -46.92
CA PRO A 22 -9.08 -26.07 -45.53
C PRO A 22 -9.40 -24.91 -44.58
N TRP A 23 -9.96 -25.23 -43.41
CA TRP A 23 -10.06 -24.28 -42.29
C TRP A 23 -8.66 -23.89 -41.80
N GLU A 24 -8.48 -22.62 -41.46
CA GLU A 24 -7.24 -22.07 -40.90
C GLU A 24 -7.51 -21.45 -39.53
N PRO A 25 -7.73 -22.26 -38.47
CA PRO A 25 -8.05 -21.72 -37.15
C PRO A 25 -6.98 -20.76 -36.67
N SER A 26 -7.40 -19.60 -36.18
CA SER A 26 -6.48 -18.59 -35.69
C SER A 26 -6.97 -17.95 -34.39
N LEU A 27 -6.01 -17.49 -33.59
CA LEU A 27 -6.20 -16.80 -32.32
C LEU A 27 -5.43 -15.50 -32.40
N ALA A 28 -6.10 -14.36 -32.25
CA ALA A 28 -5.43 -13.07 -32.21
C ALA A 28 -5.16 -12.68 -30.75
N CYS A 29 -3.90 -12.34 -30.48
CA CYS A 29 -3.44 -11.91 -29.17
C CYS A 29 -3.02 -10.43 -29.20
N SER A 30 -3.33 -9.71 -28.12
CA SER A 30 -2.88 -8.33 -27.94
C SER A 30 -1.34 -8.28 -27.89
N GLY A 31 -0.73 -7.36 -28.64
CA GLY A 31 0.73 -7.19 -28.66
C GLY A 31 1.33 -6.82 -27.30
N ASP A 32 0.59 -6.07 -26.50
CA ASP A 32 1.08 -5.52 -25.23
C ASP A 32 0.94 -6.53 -24.08
N THR A 33 -0.12 -7.34 -24.09
CA THR A 33 -0.47 -8.24 -22.97
C THR A 33 -0.30 -9.71 -23.31
N GLY A 34 -0.15 -10.06 -24.59
CA GLY A 34 -0.18 -11.44 -25.09
C GLY A 34 -1.53 -12.14 -24.91
N GLN A 35 -2.57 -11.45 -24.41
CA GLN A 35 -3.85 -12.07 -24.10
C GLN A 35 -4.70 -12.28 -25.36
N PRO A 36 -5.35 -13.45 -25.48
CA PRO A 36 -6.23 -13.72 -26.59
C PRO A 36 -7.49 -12.86 -26.52
N HIS A 37 -7.79 -12.14 -27.59
CA HIS A 37 -8.93 -11.21 -27.66
C HIS A 37 -9.94 -11.54 -28.77
N ALA A 38 -9.54 -12.36 -29.75
CA ALA A 38 -10.42 -12.87 -30.79
C ALA A 38 -9.92 -14.23 -31.28
N TYR A 39 -10.84 -15.04 -31.81
CA TYR A 39 -10.54 -16.29 -32.47
C TYR A 39 -11.48 -16.47 -33.66
N ALA A 40 -11.06 -17.24 -34.65
CA ALA A 40 -11.89 -17.61 -35.78
C ALA A 40 -11.46 -18.98 -36.33
N PRO A 41 -12.35 -19.71 -37.01
CA PRO A 41 -11.99 -20.94 -37.71
C PRO A 41 -11.20 -20.68 -39.01
N TYR A 42 -10.88 -19.42 -39.30
CA TYR A 42 -10.13 -18.93 -40.45
C TYR A 42 -9.07 -17.91 -40.00
N TRP A 43 -8.15 -17.54 -40.89
CA TRP A 43 -7.10 -16.58 -40.59
C TRP A 43 -7.64 -15.15 -40.39
N LEU A 44 -7.40 -14.58 -39.20
CA LEU A 44 -7.78 -13.21 -38.87
C LEU A 44 -6.82 -12.21 -39.53
N THR A 45 -7.26 -11.55 -40.60
CA THR A 45 -6.47 -10.53 -41.31
C THR A 45 -6.68 -9.12 -40.76
N GLN A 46 -7.86 -8.87 -40.20
CA GLN A 46 -8.31 -7.59 -39.67
C GLN A 46 -7.75 -7.26 -38.27
N LEU A 47 -7.10 -8.21 -37.60
CA LEU A 47 -6.54 -8.02 -36.27
C LEU A 47 -5.04 -8.33 -36.26
N PRO A 48 -4.19 -7.45 -35.69
CA PRO A 48 -2.78 -7.76 -35.49
C PRO A 48 -2.63 -8.89 -34.47
N GLY A 49 -1.49 -9.59 -34.53
CA GLY A 49 -1.15 -10.65 -33.57
C GLY A 49 -1.91 -11.96 -33.76
N ALA A 50 -2.47 -12.21 -34.96
CA ALA A 50 -3.05 -13.50 -35.32
C ALA A 50 -1.98 -14.61 -35.32
N GLN A 51 -2.27 -15.71 -34.64
CA GLN A 51 -1.43 -16.89 -34.55
C GLN A 51 -2.22 -18.12 -35.00
N PRO A 52 -1.60 -19.05 -35.77
CA PRO A 52 -2.27 -20.27 -36.21
C PRO A 52 -2.55 -21.20 -35.02
N GLN A 53 -3.68 -21.90 -35.06
CA GLN A 53 -4.10 -22.86 -34.05
C GLN A 53 -4.34 -24.24 -34.69
N THR A 54 -4.13 -25.29 -33.91
CA THR A 54 -4.28 -26.68 -34.39
C THR A 54 -5.73 -27.04 -34.71
N SER A 55 -6.69 -26.39 -34.06
CA SER A 55 -8.13 -26.53 -34.32
C SER A 55 -8.88 -25.32 -33.76
N ILE A 56 -10.14 -25.13 -34.18
CA ILE A 56 -11.01 -24.13 -33.55
C ILE A 56 -11.25 -24.44 -32.07
N SER A 57 -11.30 -25.73 -31.69
CA SER A 57 -11.41 -26.15 -30.29
C SER A 57 -10.20 -25.72 -29.48
N ALA A 58 -8.98 -25.87 -30.00
CA ALA A 58 -7.75 -25.42 -29.34
C ALA A 58 -7.72 -23.87 -29.17
N ALA A 59 -8.22 -23.14 -30.18
CA ALA A 59 -8.37 -21.69 -30.09
C ALA A 59 -9.37 -21.27 -28.99
N LEU A 60 -10.52 -21.95 -28.93
CA LEU A 60 -11.55 -21.74 -27.91
C LEU A 60 -11.03 -22.07 -26.51
N GLU A 61 -10.36 -23.20 -26.33
CA GLU A 61 -9.76 -23.61 -25.06
C GLU A 61 -8.76 -22.56 -24.56
N THR A 62 -7.85 -22.11 -25.43
CA THR A 62 -6.86 -21.08 -25.09
C THR A 62 -7.53 -19.74 -24.73
N TYR A 63 -8.53 -19.33 -25.52
CA TYR A 63 -9.27 -18.08 -25.30
C TYR A 63 -10.04 -18.08 -23.97
N TYR A 64 -10.82 -19.13 -23.71
CA TYR A 64 -11.64 -19.22 -22.50
C TYR A 64 -10.81 -19.50 -21.26
N ALA A 65 -9.73 -20.29 -21.35
CA ALA A 65 -8.80 -20.50 -20.23
C ALA A 65 -8.17 -19.18 -19.77
N ALA A 66 -7.73 -18.33 -20.70
CA ALA A 66 -7.18 -17.01 -20.36
C ALA A 66 -8.21 -16.11 -19.68
N ARG A 67 -9.47 -16.10 -20.16
CA ARG A 67 -10.55 -15.29 -19.54
C ARG A 67 -10.99 -15.81 -18.18
N GLU A 68 -11.05 -17.13 -18.01
CA GLU A 68 -11.39 -17.76 -16.73
C GLU A 68 -10.32 -17.44 -15.68
N GLN A 69 -9.04 -17.52 -16.04
CA GLN A 69 -7.93 -17.10 -15.16
C GLN A 69 -8.05 -15.63 -14.73
N ILE A 70 -8.28 -14.70 -15.66
CA ILE A 70 -8.46 -13.27 -15.32
C ILE A 70 -9.64 -13.07 -14.37
N THR A 71 -10.74 -13.79 -14.61
CA THR A 71 -11.94 -13.72 -13.78
C THR A 71 -11.67 -14.26 -12.36
N ASP A 72 -10.99 -15.39 -12.24
CA ASP A 72 -10.57 -15.95 -10.94
C ASP A 72 -9.62 -15.01 -10.18
N HIS A 73 -8.61 -14.45 -10.85
CA HIS A 73 -7.68 -13.50 -10.23
C HIS A 73 -8.41 -12.26 -9.71
N ARG A 74 -9.34 -11.72 -10.52
CA ARG A 74 -10.16 -10.56 -10.15
C ARG A 74 -11.06 -10.89 -8.95
N GLN A 75 -11.79 -11.99 -8.99
CA GLN A 75 -12.64 -12.41 -7.86
C GLN A 75 -11.84 -12.58 -6.57
N ARG A 76 -10.65 -13.18 -6.66
CA ARG A 76 -9.75 -13.33 -5.52
C ARG A 76 -9.30 -11.99 -4.96
N ARG A 77 -8.89 -11.07 -5.82
CA ARG A 77 -8.49 -9.72 -5.43
C ARG A 77 -9.63 -8.98 -4.76
N ASP A 78 -10.79 -8.94 -5.40
CA ASP A 78 -11.98 -8.23 -4.91
C ASP A 78 -12.41 -8.77 -3.52
N ALA A 79 -12.33 -10.09 -3.30
CA ALA A 79 -12.60 -10.70 -2.00
C ALA A 79 -11.60 -10.26 -0.90
N ILE A 80 -10.31 -10.13 -1.23
CA ILE A 80 -9.29 -9.64 -0.30
C ILE A 80 -9.49 -8.15 -0.03
N GLU A 81 -9.79 -7.36 -1.06
CA GLU A 81 -10.05 -5.92 -0.93
C GLU A 81 -11.22 -5.64 0.02
N GLN A 82 -12.31 -6.39 -0.09
CA GLN A 82 -13.44 -6.28 0.85
C GLN A 82 -13.03 -6.54 2.30
N GLN A 83 -12.21 -7.57 2.55
CA GLN A 83 -11.73 -7.87 3.90
C GLN A 83 -10.76 -6.81 4.44
N LEU A 84 -9.90 -6.25 3.57
CA LEU A 84 -9.02 -5.15 3.93
C LEU A 84 -9.82 -3.88 4.26
N GLU A 85 -10.92 -3.61 3.55
CA GLU A 85 -11.80 -2.48 3.84
C GLU A 85 -12.41 -2.58 5.23
N THR A 86 -12.98 -3.74 5.58
CA THR A 86 -13.51 -3.97 6.94
C THR A 86 -12.44 -3.76 8.02
N SER A 87 -11.21 -4.20 7.78
CA SER A 87 -10.10 -3.95 8.70
C SER A 87 -9.69 -2.48 8.76
N ARG A 88 -9.77 -1.75 7.63
CA ARG A 88 -9.50 -0.31 7.57
C ARG A 88 -10.51 0.47 8.41
N GLU A 89 -11.81 0.22 8.22
CA GLU A 89 -12.89 0.86 8.97
C GLU A 89 -12.72 0.64 10.47
N ARG A 90 -12.38 -0.59 10.89
CA ARG A 90 -12.10 -0.92 12.30
C ARG A 90 -10.94 -0.10 12.87
N LEU A 91 -9.82 -0.01 12.15
CA LEU A 91 -8.64 0.76 12.59
C LEU A 91 -8.93 2.27 12.63
N GLN A 92 -9.66 2.79 11.65
CA GLN A 92 -10.07 4.20 11.61
C GLN A 92 -11.00 4.54 12.78
N HIS A 93 -11.96 3.67 13.08
CA HIS A 93 -12.85 3.85 14.24
C HIS A 93 -12.06 3.82 15.56
N GLN A 94 -11.12 2.89 15.71
CA GLN A 94 -10.23 2.82 16.87
C GLN A 94 -9.39 4.11 17.01
N LEU A 95 -8.82 4.61 15.92
CA LEU A 95 -8.06 5.85 15.92
C LEU A 95 -8.91 7.05 16.34
N ALA A 96 -10.14 7.17 15.81
CA ALA A 96 -11.07 8.21 16.17
C ALA A 96 -11.48 8.17 17.66
N GLN A 97 -11.63 6.98 18.24
CA GLN A 97 -11.86 6.82 19.68
C GLN A 97 -10.67 7.31 20.51
N ILE A 98 -9.44 6.92 20.15
CA ILE A 98 -8.21 7.35 20.83
C ILE A 98 -8.05 8.88 20.75
N MET A 99 -8.34 9.48 19.59
CA MET A 99 -8.27 10.94 19.41
C MET A 99 -9.26 11.68 20.32
N ARG A 100 -10.52 11.22 20.39
CA ARG A 100 -11.52 11.81 21.30
C ARG A 100 -11.11 11.69 22.77
N GLU A 101 -10.47 10.60 23.17
CA GLU A 101 -9.98 10.41 24.53
C GLU A 101 -8.81 11.36 24.87
N LEU A 102 -7.89 11.54 23.92
CA LEU A 102 -6.79 12.49 24.05
C LEU A 102 -7.27 13.95 24.15
N GLU A 103 -8.33 14.30 23.41
CA GLU A 103 -8.96 15.62 23.49
C GLU A 103 -9.57 15.89 24.86
N ARG A 104 -10.27 14.91 25.47
CA ARG A 104 -10.84 15.04 26.82
C ARG A 104 -9.79 15.21 27.93
N THR A 105 -8.53 14.91 27.64
CA THR A 105 -7.40 14.97 28.60
C THR A 105 -6.66 16.32 28.52
N THR A 106 -7.32 17.40 28.09
CA THR A 106 -6.68 18.69 27.78
C THR A 106 -6.33 19.54 29.00
N ASP A 107 -6.90 19.26 30.18
CA ASP A 107 -6.73 20.10 31.36
C ASP A 107 -5.88 19.46 32.48
N VAL A 108 -4.88 18.67 32.09
CA VAL A 108 -4.01 17.97 33.05
C VAL A 108 -2.98 18.92 33.68
N GLU A 109 -2.52 19.95 32.96
CA GLU A 109 -1.57 20.93 33.48
C GLU A 109 -2.17 21.83 34.57
N TYR A 110 -3.48 22.07 34.54
CA TYR A 110 -4.15 22.84 35.59
C TYR A 110 -4.09 22.12 36.95
N LEU A 111 -4.26 20.79 36.98
CA LEU A 111 -4.11 19.99 38.21
C LEU A 111 -2.70 20.12 38.80
N ARG A 112 -1.67 20.18 37.94
CA ARG A 112 -0.29 20.40 38.40
C ARG A 112 -0.14 21.78 39.00
N TRP A 113 -0.62 22.81 38.30
CA TRP A 113 -0.57 24.19 38.77
C TRP A 113 -1.30 24.34 40.12
N GLU A 114 -2.49 23.77 40.28
CA GLU A 114 -3.22 23.79 41.56
C GLU A 114 -2.39 23.15 42.68
N GLY A 115 -1.76 21.99 42.44
CA GLY A 115 -0.89 21.35 43.42
C GLY A 115 0.32 22.21 43.80
N GLU A 116 0.98 22.83 42.81
CA GLU A 116 2.11 23.74 43.01
C GLU A 116 1.69 24.97 43.83
N MET A 117 0.54 25.57 43.52
CA MET A 117 0.03 26.75 44.23
C MET A 117 -0.39 26.44 45.66
N ILE A 118 -1.04 25.31 45.92
CA ILE A 118 -1.39 24.91 47.29
C ILE A 118 -0.12 24.74 48.14
N PHE A 119 0.97 24.17 47.59
CA PHE A 119 2.25 24.11 48.31
C PHE A 119 2.91 25.49 48.49
N ALA A 120 2.89 26.33 47.46
CA ALA A 120 3.50 27.65 47.50
C ALA A 120 2.86 28.56 48.56
N PHE A 121 1.53 28.46 48.74
CA PHE A 121 0.77 29.26 49.70
C PHE A 121 0.40 28.50 50.98
N LEU A 122 1.03 27.36 51.26
CA LEU A 122 0.64 26.44 52.34
C LEU A 122 0.51 27.13 53.71
N HIS A 123 1.41 28.04 54.04
CA HIS A 123 1.39 28.79 55.31
C HIS A 123 0.32 29.88 55.38
N GLY A 124 -0.24 30.29 54.24
CA GLY A 124 -1.29 31.31 54.14
C GLY A 124 -2.71 30.73 54.10
N ILE A 125 -2.86 29.40 54.03
CA ILE A 125 -4.17 28.74 54.00
C ILE A 125 -4.69 28.58 55.44
N ALA A 126 -5.80 29.25 55.75
CA ALA A 126 -6.42 29.19 57.07
C ALA A 126 -7.17 27.85 57.29
N PRO A 127 -7.26 27.36 58.54
CA PRO A 127 -8.09 26.20 58.86
C PRO A 127 -9.56 26.44 58.45
N GLY A 128 -10.15 25.50 57.71
CA GLY A 128 -11.52 25.62 57.22
C GLY A 128 -11.69 26.45 55.96
N GLN A 129 -10.60 26.93 55.34
CA GLN A 129 -10.66 27.67 54.08
C GLN A 129 -11.13 26.77 52.93
N THR A 130 -12.11 27.25 52.16
CA THR A 130 -12.76 26.50 51.07
C THR A 130 -12.24 26.88 49.69
N SER A 131 -11.47 27.96 49.58
CA SER A 131 -10.87 28.38 48.30
C SER A 131 -9.60 29.18 48.50
N LEU A 132 -8.63 29.00 47.61
CA LEU A 132 -7.39 29.75 47.51
C LEU A 132 -7.39 30.50 46.16
N ASP A 133 -7.38 31.83 46.19
CA ASP A 133 -7.25 32.66 44.98
C ASP A 133 -5.77 32.91 44.67
N VAL A 134 -5.33 32.51 43.48
CA VAL A 134 -3.99 32.78 42.98
C VAL A 134 -4.08 33.30 41.55
N GLU A 135 -3.51 34.49 41.32
CA GLU A 135 -3.47 35.13 39.99
C GLU A 135 -4.86 35.27 39.33
N GLY A 136 -5.91 35.50 40.13
CA GLY A 136 -7.29 35.64 39.64
C GLY A 136 -7.96 34.31 39.30
N LYS A 137 -7.38 33.18 39.74
CA LYS A 137 -7.96 31.84 39.62
C LYS A 137 -8.24 31.27 41.00
N ALA A 138 -9.49 30.88 41.23
CA ALA A 138 -9.91 30.25 42.46
C ALA A 138 -9.65 28.74 42.42
N ILE A 139 -8.80 28.27 43.33
CA ILE A 139 -8.55 26.85 43.60
C ILE A 139 -9.52 26.42 44.70
N ALA A 140 -10.32 25.38 44.45
CA ALA A 140 -11.23 24.83 45.46
C ALA A 140 -10.48 23.97 46.48
N LEU A 141 -10.74 24.20 47.76
CA LEU A 141 -10.18 23.46 48.89
C LEU A 141 -11.30 22.76 49.68
N ASP A 142 -11.00 21.55 50.16
CA ASP A 142 -11.82 20.81 51.11
C ASP A 142 -11.39 21.15 52.54
N PRO A 143 -12.22 21.84 53.33
CA PRO A 143 -11.90 22.20 54.71
C PRO A 143 -11.77 20.99 55.65
N GLY A 144 -12.26 19.81 55.26
CA GLY A 144 -12.15 18.57 56.03
C GLY A 144 -10.84 17.81 55.85
N ARG A 145 -9.94 18.29 54.97
CA ARG A 145 -8.69 17.60 54.61
C ARG A 145 -7.49 18.54 54.71
N SER A 146 -6.30 18.00 55.00
CA SER A 146 -5.10 18.85 55.05
C SER A 146 -4.73 19.38 53.67
N SER A 147 -4.24 20.63 53.59
CA SER A 147 -3.82 21.24 52.32
C SER A 147 -2.70 20.45 51.64
N VAL A 148 -1.81 19.81 52.41
CA VAL A 148 -0.76 18.93 51.90
C VAL A 148 -1.34 17.70 51.20
N GLU A 149 -2.31 17.01 51.83
CA GLU A 149 -2.96 15.84 51.21
C GLU A 149 -3.72 16.23 49.94
N GLN A 150 -4.37 17.39 49.93
CA GLN A 150 -5.08 17.90 48.76
C GLN A 150 -4.11 18.22 47.61
N ALA A 151 -3.00 18.91 47.89
CA ALA A 151 -1.96 19.17 46.90
C ALA A 151 -1.39 17.86 46.34
N GLN A 152 -1.08 16.90 47.21
CA GLN A 152 -0.55 15.59 46.80
C GLN A 152 -1.55 14.81 45.95
N GLU A 153 -2.85 14.88 46.24
CA GLU A 153 -3.88 14.28 45.40
C GLU A 153 -3.94 14.90 44.01
N ARG A 154 -3.83 16.23 43.89
CA ARG A 154 -3.76 16.91 42.59
C ARG A 154 -2.54 16.45 41.80
N PHE A 155 -1.36 16.35 42.42
CA PHE A 155 -0.16 15.77 41.78
C PHE A 155 -0.31 14.31 41.39
N ASN A 156 -0.91 13.48 42.25
CA ASN A 156 -1.16 12.07 41.96
C ASN A 156 -2.10 11.92 40.77
N THR A 157 -3.16 12.75 40.71
CA THR A 157 -4.12 12.78 39.61
C THR A 157 -3.47 13.26 38.31
N TYR A 158 -2.68 14.34 38.38
CA TYR A 158 -1.84 14.81 37.27
C TYR A 158 -0.93 13.70 36.73
N THR A 159 -0.20 13.01 37.61
CA THR A 159 0.75 11.95 37.22
C THR A 159 0.03 10.79 36.53
N ARG A 160 -1.11 10.34 37.07
CA ARG A 160 -1.95 9.31 36.46
C ARG A 160 -2.49 9.74 35.11
N ALA A 161 -3.01 10.96 34.99
CA ALA A 161 -3.56 11.50 33.74
C ALA A 161 -2.47 11.68 32.67
N ARG A 162 -1.28 12.14 33.05
CA ARG A 162 -0.11 12.24 32.16
C ARG A 162 0.32 10.87 31.65
N SER A 163 0.49 9.90 32.54
CA SER A 163 0.85 8.53 32.16
C SER A 163 -0.21 7.87 31.25
N GLY A 164 -1.50 8.12 31.53
CA GLY A 164 -2.61 7.72 30.66
C GLY A 164 -2.51 8.35 29.27
N ARG A 165 -2.24 9.66 29.18
CA ARG A 165 -2.06 10.40 27.92
C ARG A 165 -0.87 9.88 27.11
N GLU A 166 0.27 9.63 27.73
CA GLU A 166 1.46 9.03 27.08
C GLU A 166 1.15 7.63 26.52
N THR A 167 0.38 6.83 27.26
CA THR A 167 -0.10 5.52 26.80
C THR A 167 -1.02 5.65 25.59
N LEU A 168 -1.97 6.58 25.62
CA LEU A 168 -2.89 6.84 24.51
C LEU A 168 -2.15 7.36 23.27
N GLN A 169 -1.15 8.23 23.44
CA GLN A 169 -0.31 8.70 22.33
C GLN A 169 0.47 7.54 21.68
N THR A 170 1.03 6.64 22.49
CA THR A 170 1.71 5.44 22.00
C THR A 170 0.74 4.56 21.20
N ARG A 171 -0.46 4.34 21.73
CA ARG A 171 -1.50 3.55 21.05
C ARG A 171 -1.99 4.20 19.75
N ARG A 172 -2.08 5.53 19.73
CA ARG A 172 -2.38 6.33 18.53
C ARG A 172 -1.34 6.06 17.44
N GLN A 173 -0.06 6.24 17.77
CA GLN A 173 1.05 6.02 16.84
C GLN A 173 1.08 4.57 16.31
N GLN A 174 0.84 3.59 17.18
CA GLN A 174 0.76 2.18 16.76
C GLN A 174 -0.40 1.94 15.78
N THR A 175 -1.55 2.56 16.03
CA THR A 175 -2.74 2.43 15.17
C THR A 175 -2.53 3.14 13.83
N GLU A 176 -1.89 4.31 13.82
CA GLU A 176 -1.49 5.04 12.61
C GLU A 176 -0.51 4.20 11.75
N VAL A 177 0.49 3.57 12.38
CA VAL A 177 1.43 2.67 11.69
C VAL A 177 0.71 1.44 11.11
N GLN A 178 -0.24 0.86 11.85
CA GLN A 178 -1.05 -0.25 11.35
C GLN A 178 -1.91 0.16 10.15
N LEU A 179 -2.50 1.35 10.18
CA LEU A 179 -3.30 1.86 9.07
C LEU A 179 -2.43 2.08 7.83
N ALA A 180 -1.25 2.70 7.98
CA ALA A 180 -0.30 2.89 6.89
C ALA A 180 0.16 1.57 6.25
N GLY A 181 0.41 0.53 7.07
CA GLY A 181 0.75 -0.81 6.58
C GLY A 181 -0.38 -1.45 5.77
N LEU A 182 -1.63 -1.30 6.23
CA LEU A 182 -2.82 -1.79 5.52
C LEU A 182 -2.99 -1.08 4.18
N GLU A 183 -2.87 0.25 4.17
CA GLU A 183 -2.99 1.06 2.95
C GLU A 183 -1.90 0.72 1.92
N GLN A 184 -0.69 0.41 2.39
CA GLN A 184 0.41 -0.07 1.55
C GLN A 184 0.07 -1.38 0.85
N ILE A 185 -0.47 -2.35 1.57
CA ILE A 185 -0.88 -3.64 0.99
C ILE A 185 -2.03 -3.44 0.00
N ALA A 186 -3.03 -2.63 0.36
CA ALA A 186 -4.18 -2.36 -0.49
C ALA A 186 -3.75 -1.73 -1.84
N ALA A 187 -2.84 -0.76 -1.81
CA ALA A 187 -2.34 -0.12 -3.04
C ALA A 187 -1.62 -1.10 -3.97
N LEU A 188 -0.77 -1.97 -3.42
CA LEU A 188 -0.05 -2.98 -4.20
C LEU A 188 -0.99 -4.09 -4.72
N LEU A 189 -2.08 -4.37 -4.01
CA LEU A 189 -3.08 -5.37 -4.39
C LEU A 189 -3.89 -4.92 -5.60
N THR A 190 -4.26 -3.65 -5.69
CA THR A 190 -5.03 -3.10 -6.81
C THR A 190 -4.31 -3.30 -8.15
N VAL A 191 -2.98 -3.16 -8.16
CA VAL A 191 -2.11 -3.28 -9.34
C VAL A 191 -1.53 -4.69 -9.53
N ALA A 192 -1.90 -5.65 -8.69
CA ALA A 192 -1.44 -7.04 -8.82
C ALA A 192 -2.21 -7.76 -9.93
N THR A 193 -1.50 -8.28 -10.93
CA THR A 193 -2.07 -8.99 -12.09
C THR A 193 -1.92 -10.51 -12.01
N GLU A 194 -0.89 -10.98 -11.30
CA GLU A 194 -0.60 -12.41 -11.11
C GLU A 194 -1.27 -12.97 -9.84
N ARG A 195 -1.82 -14.19 -9.94
CA ARG A 195 -2.42 -14.90 -8.79
C ARG A 195 -1.46 -15.02 -7.62
N GLU A 196 -0.21 -15.35 -7.89
CA GLU A 196 0.80 -15.53 -6.85
C GLU A 196 1.13 -14.23 -6.13
N GLN A 197 1.11 -13.09 -6.83
CA GLN A 197 1.30 -11.77 -6.21
C GLN A 197 0.10 -11.43 -5.31
N ILE A 198 -1.12 -11.68 -5.79
CA ILE A 198 -2.35 -11.49 -5.01
C ILE A 198 -2.32 -12.35 -3.73
N ASP A 199 -1.98 -13.64 -3.85
CA ASP A 199 -1.88 -14.53 -2.70
C ASP A 199 -0.71 -14.17 -1.76
N GLN A 200 0.34 -13.51 -2.27
CA GLN A 200 1.43 -12.99 -1.44
C GLN A 200 0.98 -11.83 -0.57
N LEU A 201 0.25 -10.87 -1.16
CA LEU A 201 -0.28 -9.74 -0.42
C LEU A 201 -1.34 -10.19 0.60
N ALA A 202 -2.16 -11.18 0.25
CA ALA A 202 -3.10 -11.79 1.20
C ALA A 202 -2.39 -12.42 2.41
N LEU A 203 -1.27 -13.11 2.16
CA LEU A 203 -0.49 -13.72 3.22
C LEU A 203 0.18 -12.67 4.11
N GLU A 204 0.77 -11.63 3.54
CA GLU A 204 1.33 -10.50 4.28
C GLU A 204 0.25 -9.80 5.12
N ALA A 205 -0.94 -9.62 4.58
CA ALA A 205 -2.07 -9.01 5.29
C ALA A 205 -2.56 -9.88 6.46
N ALA A 206 -2.60 -11.20 6.29
CA ALA A 206 -2.93 -12.13 7.37
C ALA A 206 -1.85 -12.12 8.47
N GLU A 207 -0.57 -12.05 8.11
CA GLU A 207 0.54 -11.98 9.07
C GLU A 207 0.53 -10.69 9.88
N GLN A 208 0.07 -9.58 9.29
CA GLN A 208 -0.11 -8.30 9.97
C GLN A 208 -1.46 -8.20 10.72
N GLY A 209 -2.30 -9.24 10.66
CA GLY A 209 -3.57 -9.30 11.39
C GLY A 209 -4.71 -8.49 10.74
N TYR A 210 -4.57 -8.11 9.47
CA TYR A 210 -5.64 -7.45 8.70
C TYR A 210 -6.64 -8.45 8.14
N LEU A 211 -6.20 -9.66 7.84
CA LEU A 211 -7.06 -10.75 7.36
C LEU A 211 -7.13 -11.87 8.41
N PRO A 212 -8.26 -12.58 8.50
CA PRO A 212 -8.36 -13.75 9.35
C PRO A 212 -7.39 -14.84 8.88
N SER A 213 -6.74 -15.50 9.84
CA SER A 213 -5.92 -16.67 9.53
C SER A 213 -6.80 -17.78 8.97
N THR A 214 -6.50 -18.23 7.75
CA THR A 214 -7.19 -19.37 7.13
C THR A 214 -6.75 -20.73 7.67
N ALA A 215 -5.70 -20.78 8.50
CA ALA A 215 -5.22 -22.01 9.12
C ALA A 215 -5.94 -22.26 10.46
N GLN A 216 -6.81 -23.27 10.48
CA GLN A 216 -7.58 -23.69 11.66
C GLN A 216 -6.93 -24.88 12.40
N ASN A 217 -6.03 -25.63 11.74
CA ASN A 217 -5.33 -26.78 12.34
C ASN A 217 -3.82 -26.79 12.03
N GLU A 218 -3.06 -27.64 12.73
CA GLU A 218 -1.59 -27.73 12.60
C GLU A 218 -1.13 -28.10 11.19
N ARG A 219 -1.88 -28.96 10.49
CA ARG A 219 -1.58 -29.37 9.11
C ARG A 219 -1.68 -28.19 8.15
N GLN A 220 -2.73 -27.37 8.28
CA GLN A 220 -2.91 -26.14 7.50
C GLN A 220 -1.86 -25.08 7.87
N LYS A 221 -1.47 -24.95 9.14
CA LYS A 221 -0.36 -24.07 9.57
C LYS A 221 0.95 -24.48 8.89
N LYS A 222 1.25 -25.78 8.82
CA LYS A 222 2.45 -26.31 8.17
C LYS A 222 2.42 -26.09 6.65
N GLN A 223 1.27 -26.27 6.00
CA GLN A 223 1.09 -25.96 4.58
C GLN A 223 1.24 -24.47 4.28
N GLN A 224 0.64 -23.59 5.10
CA GLN A 224 0.88 -22.15 5.01
C GLN A 224 2.35 -21.80 5.19
N ALA A 225 3.06 -22.41 6.14
CA ALA A 225 4.49 -22.16 6.33
C ALA A 225 5.33 -22.53 5.10
N VAL A 226 4.98 -23.62 4.40
CA VAL A 226 5.62 -23.99 3.14
C VAL A 226 5.29 -23.01 2.02
N ALA A 227 4.02 -22.60 1.90
CA ALA A 227 3.59 -21.58 0.93
C ALA A 227 4.29 -20.23 1.18
N ARG A 228 4.40 -19.80 2.45
CA ARG A 228 5.16 -18.63 2.89
C ARG A 228 6.60 -18.69 2.42
N LYS A 229 7.29 -19.81 2.68
CA LYS A 229 8.69 -19.98 2.28
C LYS A 229 8.87 -19.98 0.76
N ARG A 230 7.88 -20.45 0.00
CA ARG A 230 7.90 -20.41 -1.47
C ARG A 230 7.73 -18.99 -1.99
N LEU A 231 6.77 -18.24 -1.46
CA LEU A 231 6.49 -16.86 -1.84
C LEU A 231 7.61 -15.90 -1.43
N ALA A 232 8.14 -16.05 -0.22
CA ALA A 232 9.25 -15.24 0.29
C ALA A 232 10.58 -15.42 -0.49
N ARG A 233 10.68 -16.44 -1.36
CA ARG A 233 11.83 -16.63 -2.27
C ARG A 233 11.67 -15.87 -3.58
N ARG A 234 10.49 -15.27 -3.87
CA ARG A 234 10.30 -14.50 -5.09
C ARG A 234 11.07 -13.19 -5.00
N LYS A 235 11.97 -13.00 -5.96
CA LYS A 235 12.77 -11.79 -6.08
C LYS A 235 11.89 -10.59 -6.45
N PRO A 236 12.31 -9.38 -6.07
CA PRO A 236 11.73 -8.15 -6.60
C PRO A 236 11.72 -8.14 -8.14
N LEU A 237 10.81 -7.36 -8.74
CA LEU A 237 10.83 -7.14 -10.19
C LEU A 237 12.15 -6.44 -10.54
N HIS A 238 12.84 -6.94 -11.55
CA HIS A 238 14.11 -6.42 -12.04
C HIS A 238 13.96 -6.06 -13.52
N LEU A 239 14.31 -4.82 -13.84
CA LEU A 239 14.29 -4.25 -15.18
C LEU A 239 15.64 -3.59 -15.45
N VAL A 240 15.95 -3.38 -16.72
CA VAL A 240 17.12 -2.60 -17.15
C VAL A 240 16.61 -1.37 -17.88
N SER A 241 17.06 -0.19 -17.47
CA SER A 241 16.66 1.07 -18.11
C SER A 241 17.18 1.16 -19.55
N SER A 242 16.64 2.10 -20.32
CA SER A 242 17.16 2.38 -21.67
C SER A 242 18.65 2.74 -21.69
N ASP A 243 19.18 3.32 -20.61
CA ASP A 243 20.60 3.64 -20.44
C ASP A 243 21.43 2.50 -19.81
N GLY A 244 20.85 1.31 -19.60
CA GLY A 244 21.56 0.13 -19.09
C GLY A 244 21.74 0.08 -17.56
N TYR A 245 20.89 0.74 -16.78
CA TYR A 245 20.92 0.69 -15.31
C TYR A 245 19.93 -0.34 -14.77
N ASP A 246 20.34 -1.12 -13.76
CA ASP A 246 19.42 -2.03 -13.08
C ASP A 246 18.41 -1.26 -12.22
N ILE A 247 17.12 -1.51 -12.46
CA ILE A 247 16.01 -0.99 -11.68
C ILE A 247 15.32 -2.15 -10.95
N TYR A 248 15.15 -2.02 -9.64
CA TYR A 248 14.45 -2.99 -8.80
C TYR A 248 13.19 -2.40 -8.20
N VAL A 249 12.06 -3.12 -8.32
CA VAL A 249 10.75 -2.69 -7.81
C VAL A 249 10.22 -3.70 -6.79
N GLY A 250 9.90 -3.22 -5.59
CA GLY A 250 9.25 -4.02 -4.56
C GLY A 250 7.74 -4.10 -4.77
N ARG A 251 7.20 -5.29 -5.03
CA ARG A 251 5.75 -5.51 -5.26
C ARG A 251 5.01 -6.06 -4.04
N SER A 252 5.65 -6.01 -2.87
CA SER A 252 5.10 -6.42 -1.57
C SER A 252 5.82 -5.67 -0.44
N ALA A 253 5.28 -5.71 0.78
CA ALA A 253 5.92 -5.09 1.94
C ALA A 253 7.32 -5.69 2.21
N ALA A 254 7.43 -7.01 2.11
CA ALA A 254 8.70 -7.72 2.24
C ALA A 254 9.68 -7.36 1.12
N GLN A 255 9.20 -7.28 -0.13
CA GLN A 255 10.04 -6.90 -1.27
C GLN A 255 10.47 -5.44 -1.21
N ASN A 256 9.61 -4.51 -0.75
CA ASN A 256 9.99 -3.12 -0.49
C ASN A 256 11.16 -3.04 0.50
N ALA A 257 11.10 -3.81 1.59
CA ALA A 257 12.19 -3.90 2.53
C ALA A 257 13.46 -4.52 1.89
N GLU A 258 13.31 -5.54 1.05
CA GLU A 258 14.42 -6.18 0.34
C GLU A 258 15.11 -5.22 -0.64
N VAL A 259 14.37 -4.58 -1.55
CA VAL A 259 14.95 -3.65 -2.52
C VAL A 259 15.65 -2.51 -1.81
N THR A 260 15.03 -1.97 -0.76
CA THR A 260 15.55 -0.77 -0.08
C THR A 260 16.75 -1.07 0.81
N PHE A 261 16.77 -2.20 1.52
CA PHE A 261 17.75 -2.44 2.59
C PHE A 261 18.72 -3.59 2.31
N LYS A 262 18.44 -4.46 1.34
CA LYS A 262 19.34 -5.57 0.96
C LYS A 262 19.93 -5.37 -0.43
N VAL A 263 19.11 -4.92 -1.39
CA VAL A 263 19.57 -4.67 -2.76
C VAL A 263 20.23 -3.29 -2.86
N GLY A 264 19.58 -2.24 -2.35
CA GLY A 264 20.09 -0.87 -2.45
C GLY A 264 21.37 -0.63 -1.66
N ARG A 265 22.34 0.01 -2.30
CA ARG A 265 23.58 0.54 -1.73
C ARG A 265 23.40 2.00 -1.31
N PRO A 266 24.27 2.56 -0.47
CA PRO A 266 24.12 3.93 0.04
C PRO A 266 23.92 5.02 -1.04
N ASP A 267 24.62 4.90 -2.17
CA ASP A 267 24.63 5.89 -3.26
C ASP A 267 23.67 5.56 -4.40
N ASP A 268 22.85 4.53 -4.23
CA ASP A 268 21.76 4.22 -5.17
C ASP A 268 20.59 5.18 -4.94
N LEU A 269 19.84 5.45 -6.01
CA LEU A 269 18.64 6.28 -5.92
C LEU A 269 17.45 5.41 -5.49
N TRP A 270 16.74 5.88 -4.48
CA TRP A 270 15.47 5.33 -4.01
C TRP A 270 14.35 6.28 -4.43
N LEU A 271 13.28 5.71 -4.98
CA LEU A 271 12.12 6.43 -5.46
C LEU A 271 10.85 5.86 -4.85
N HIS A 272 9.93 6.76 -4.53
CA HIS A 272 8.60 6.43 -3.99
C HIS A 272 7.62 7.56 -4.30
N VAL A 273 6.36 7.21 -4.44
CA VAL A 273 5.28 8.17 -4.68
C VAL A 273 5.05 9.06 -3.46
N ARG A 274 4.86 10.36 -3.70
CA ARG A 274 4.76 11.34 -2.63
C ARG A 274 3.49 11.15 -1.79
N ALA A 275 3.66 11.00 -0.48
CA ALA A 275 2.59 11.01 0.54
C ALA A 275 1.48 9.94 0.39
N ILE A 276 1.63 8.99 -0.53
CA ILE A 276 0.66 7.91 -0.78
C ILE A 276 1.36 6.54 -0.80
N PRO A 277 0.63 5.45 -0.51
CA PRO A 277 1.20 4.10 -0.55
C PRO A 277 1.58 3.67 -1.98
N GLY A 278 2.68 2.91 -2.08
CA GLY A 278 3.21 2.42 -3.36
C GLY A 278 4.54 1.67 -3.23
N ALA A 279 5.01 1.11 -4.33
CA ALA A 279 6.25 0.34 -4.40
C ALA A 279 7.48 1.20 -4.10
N HIS A 280 8.47 0.59 -3.47
CA HIS A 280 9.82 1.16 -3.43
C HIS A 280 10.55 0.77 -4.69
N VAL A 281 11.20 1.75 -5.33
CA VAL A 281 12.01 1.54 -6.52
C VAL A 281 13.46 1.94 -6.23
N ILE A 282 14.41 1.12 -6.63
CA ILE A 282 15.85 1.38 -6.50
C ILE A 282 16.49 1.34 -7.88
N ILE A 283 17.23 2.40 -8.21
CA ILE A 283 18.14 2.43 -9.36
C ILE A 283 19.55 2.14 -8.85
N ARG A 284 20.18 1.07 -9.35
CA ARG A 284 21.57 0.76 -9.01
C ARG A 284 22.50 1.68 -9.78
N SER A 285 22.97 2.75 -9.13
CA SER A 285 23.86 3.74 -9.77
C SER A 285 25.23 3.16 -10.07
N GLY A 286 25.71 2.24 -9.21
CA GLY A 286 27.06 1.71 -9.30
C GLY A 286 28.14 2.77 -9.10
N GLY A 287 27.80 3.89 -8.46
CA GLY A 287 28.69 5.05 -8.28
C GLY A 287 28.78 5.97 -9.50
N ARG A 288 27.97 5.73 -10.55
CA ARG A 288 27.87 6.59 -11.73
C ARG A 288 26.68 7.56 -11.57
N GLU A 289 26.77 8.70 -12.25
CA GLU A 289 25.63 9.61 -12.35
C GLU A 289 24.50 8.97 -13.14
N VAL A 290 23.28 8.99 -12.60
CA VAL A 290 22.11 8.39 -13.22
C VAL A 290 21.47 9.41 -14.18
N PRO A 291 21.37 9.11 -15.49
CA PRO A 291 20.74 10.01 -16.44
C PRO A 291 19.26 10.25 -16.16
N GLU A 292 18.75 11.42 -16.53
CA GLU A 292 17.34 11.79 -16.32
C GLU A 292 16.32 10.81 -16.97
N PRO A 293 16.54 10.26 -18.19
CA PRO A 293 15.66 9.24 -18.76
C PRO A 293 15.46 8.03 -17.85
N THR A 294 16.57 7.43 -17.36
CA THR A 294 16.54 6.34 -16.38
C THR A 294 15.78 6.72 -15.10
N VAL A 295 15.94 7.96 -14.60
CA VAL A 295 15.19 8.41 -13.41
C VAL A 295 13.69 8.50 -13.70
N ARG A 296 13.30 9.00 -14.88
CA ARG A 296 11.88 9.09 -15.28
C ARG A 296 11.25 7.72 -15.49
N GLU A 297 11.97 6.76 -16.06
CA GLU A 297 11.51 5.36 -16.20
C GLU A 297 11.25 4.73 -14.83
N ALA A 298 12.21 4.84 -13.91
CA ALA A 298 12.08 4.34 -12.54
C ALA A 298 10.94 5.03 -11.78
N ALA A 299 10.76 6.34 -11.96
CA ALA A 299 9.68 7.08 -11.35
C ALA A 299 8.32 6.68 -11.94
N GLY A 300 8.23 6.44 -13.25
CA GLY A 300 7.04 5.92 -13.90
C GLY A 300 6.63 4.56 -13.33
N LEU A 301 7.60 3.68 -13.06
CA LEU A 301 7.37 2.40 -12.37
C LEU A 301 6.86 2.60 -10.93
N ALA A 302 7.44 3.54 -10.18
CA ALA A 302 6.98 3.86 -8.83
C ALA A 302 5.53 4.38 -8.84
N ALA A 303 5.20 5.24 -9.81
CA ALA A 303 3.84 5.74 -10.02
C ALA A 303 2.87 4.62 -10.44
N TYR A 304 3.28 3.73 -11.32
CA TYR A 304 2.48 2.58 -11.76
C TYR A 304 2.18 1.61 -10.62
N PHE A 305 3.16 1.27 -9.79
CA PHE A 305 2.95 0.39 -8.65
C PHE A 305 2.51 1.15 -7.40
N SER A 306 1.52 2.04 -7.53
CA SER A 306 1.01 2.86 -6.43
C SER A 306 -0.50 3.01 -6.41
N LYS A 307 -1.02 3.61 -5.34
CA LYS A 307 -2.43 4.02 -5.26
C LYS A 307 -2.83 5.00 -6.39
N ALA A 308 -1.90 5.78 -6.91
CA ALA A 308 -2.15 6.77 -7.97
C ALA A 308 -1.92 6.23 -9.40
N HIS A 309 -1.89 4.91 -9.60
CA HIS A 309 -1.61 4.30 -10.91
C HIS A 309 -2.58 4.69 -12.05
N THR A 310 -3.79 5.17 -11.72
CA THR A 310 -4.77 5.67 -12.71
C THR A 310 -4.67 7.16 -12.96
N GLU A 311 -3.87 7.90 -12.19
CA GLU A 311 -3.70 9.34 -12.36
C GLU A 311 -2.88 9.64 -13.61
N ALA A 312 -3.20 10.76 -14.28
CA ALA A 312 -2.47 11.16 -15.47
C ALA A 312 -1.00 11.50 -15.18
N MET A 313 -0.73 12.10 -14.00
CA MET A 313 0.59 12.56 -13.58
C MET A 313 0.73 12.45 -12.06
N VAL A 314 1.79 11.80 -11.60
CA VAL A 314 2.05 11.50 -10.18
C VAL A 314 3.36 12.14 -9.74
N ASP A 315 3.37 12.73 -8.54
CA ASP A 315 4.59 13.24 -7.90
C ASP A 315 5.38 12.08 -7.28
N VAL A 316 6.63 11.93 -7.70
CA VAL A 316 7.55 10.90 -7.21
C VAL A 316 8.73 11.57 -6.54
N GLU A 317 8.97 11.22 -5.28
CA GLU A 317 10.10 11.69 -4.49
C GLU A 317 11.30 10.77 -4.69
N ILE A 318 12.47 11.39 -4.81
CA ILE A 318 13.76 10.76 -5.02
C ILE A 318 14.65 11.10 -3.83
N SER A 319 15.34 10.09 -3.32
CA SER A 319 16.29 10.23 -2.24
C SER A 319 17.44 9.26 -2.46
N HIS A 320 18.64 9.57 -2.00
CA HIS A 320 19.66 8.52 -1.89
C HIS A 320 19.23 7.50 -0.84
N ARG A 321 19.44 6.22 -1.15
CA ARG A 321 19.06 5.12 -0.26
C ARG A 321 19.65 5.27 1.15
N ARG A 322 20.83 5.87 1.30
CA ARG A 322 21.44 6.15 2.63
C ARG A 322 20.60 7.03 3.54
N HIS A 323 19.68 7.84 3.00
CA HIS A 323 18.77 8.70 3.76
C HIS A 323 17.46 8.01 4.14
N VAL A 324 17.24 6.78 3.65
CA VAL A 324 16.06 5.98 3.97
C VAL A 324 16.32 5.16 5.25
N ARG A 325 15.37 5.18 6.18
CA ARG A 325 15.44 4.53 7.49
C ARG A 325 14.19 3.71 7.74
N LYS A 326 14.35 2.54 8.39
CA LYS A 326 13.22 1.73 8.85
C LYS A 326 12.56 2.42 10.03
N ILE A 327 11.24 2.34 10.12
CA ILE A 327 10.52 2.71 11.34
C ILE A 327 10.61 1.53 12.32
N PRO A 328 11.21 1.69 13.52
CA PRO A 328 11.31 0.61 14.49
C PRO A 328 9.93 0.09 14.90
N GLY A 329 9.75 -1.24 14.87
CA GLY A 329 8.49 -1.89 15.25
C GLY A 329 7.36 -1.80 14.20
N ALA A 330 7.57 -1.11 13.08
CA ALA A 330 6.61 -1.05 12.00
C ALA A 330 6.69 -2.28 11.08
N ALA A 331 5.65 -2.47 10.25
CA ALA A 331 5.63 -3.48 9.22
C ALA A 331 6.81 -3.31 8.23
N PRO A 332 7.31 -4.42 7.62
CA PRO A 332 8.32 -4.33 6.56
C PRO A 332 7.91 -3.35 5.47
N GLY A 333 8.87 -2.58 4.96
CA GLY A 333 8.62 -1.60 3.89
C GLY A 333 8.18 -0.22 4.38
N LEU A 334 7.73 -0.05 5.63
CA LEU A 334 7.49 1.29 6.18
C LEU A 334 8.80 1.99 6.55
N VAL A 335 8.97 3.21 6.03
CA VAL A 335 10.22 3.96 6.11
C VAL A 335 10.00 5.44 6.39
N THR A 336 11.04 6.07 6.95
CA THR A 336 11.22 7.52 6.91
C THR A 336 12.38 7.87 6.00
N TYR A 337 12.31 9.03 5.36
CA TYR A 337 13.34 9.49 4.44
C TYR A 337 13.31 11.02 4.33
N ARG A 338 14.36 11.57 3.72
CA ARG A 338 14.41 12.97 3.32
C ARG A 338 14.41 13.02 1.79
N ALA A 339 13.33 13.50 1.20
CA ALA A 339 13.27 13.75 -0.23
C ALA A 339 14.33 14.81 -0.61
N GLU A 340 15.06 14.53 -1.68
CA GLU A 340 16.06 15.44 -2.24
C GLU A 340 15.51 16.14 -3.48
N ARG A 341 14.69 15.43 -4.24
CA ARG A 341 14.07 15.91 -5.48
C ARG A 341 12.69 15.30 -5.62
N THR A 342 11.77 16.03 -6.22
CA THR A 342 10.47 15.52 -6.65
C THR A 342 10.34 15.73 -8.14
N ILE A 343 9.90 14.71 -8.88
CA ILE A 343 9.57 14.83 -10.30
C ILE A 343 8.14 14.37 -10.53
N ARG A 344 7.51 14.93 -11.56
CA ARG A 344 6.14 14.61 -11.92
C ARG A 344 6.14 13.80 -13.21
N VAL A 345 5.60 12.58 -13.17
CA VAL A 345 5.65 11.61 -14.28
C VAL A 345 4.31 10.89 -14.46
N PRO A 346 3.97 10.46 -15.68
CA PRO A 346 2.86 9.53 -15.87
C PRO A 346 3.26 8.13 -15.34
N PRO A 347 2.30 7.33 -14.84
CA PRO A 347 2.52 5.91 -14.58
C PRO A 347 3.04 5.17 -15.82
N LEU A 348 4.10 4.37 -15.66
CA LEU A 348 4.71 3.56 -16.71
C LEU A 348 4.60 2.07 -16.35
N PRO A 349 3.79 1.26 -17.06
CA PRO A 349 3.77 -0.18 -16.85
C PRO A 349 5.12 -0.80 -17.27
N PRO A 350 5.55 -1.90 -16.64
CA PRO A 350 6.86 -2.51 -16.93
C PRO A 350 6.93 -3.26 -18.27
N TRP A 351 5.81 -3.36 -19.00
CA TRP A 351 5.71 -3.98 -20.32
C TRP A 351 5.48 -2.96 -21.45
N GLY A 352 5.62 -1.66 -21.15
CA GLY A 352 5.39 -0.55 -22.07
C GLY A 352 6.65 0.07 -22.65
#